data_AF-G5AI06-F1
#
_entry.id   AF-G5AI06-F1
#
_cell.length_a   1.000
_cell.length_b   1.000
_cell.length_c   1.000
_cell.angle_alpha   90.00
_cell.angle_beta   90.00
_cell.angle_gamma   90.00
#
_symmetry.space_group_name_H-M   'P 1'
#
loop_
_entity.id
_entity.type
_entity.pdbx_description
1 polymer ?
#
loop_
_entity_poly.entity_id
_entity_poly.type
_entity_poly.pdbx_seq_one_letter_code
_entity_poly.pdbx_strand_id
1 'polypeptide(L)'
;EVSVETDATYCIDGPICSGSGDAPAGTLCPVKGAVAVKDCHDNLPSWTGAGTCVAPSDAVCAKIKTGAWGCVYESPTSTPCPTLALATESSDATPCPTLAL
;
A
#
# COMPACT_ATOMS: atom_id res chain seq x y z
N GLU A 1 11.34 -7.02 3.05
CA GLU A 1 11.20 -5.78 3.83
C GLU A 1 10.38 -4.78 3.04
N VAL A 2 9.54 -4.00 3.70
CA VAL A 2 8.72 -2.96 3.07
C VAL A 2 8.75 -1.69 3.92
N SER A 3 8.92 -0.55 3.26
CA SER A 3 8.90 0.75 3.92
C SER A 3 7.51 1.36 3.85
N VAL A 4 7.06 1.93 4.97
CA VAL A 4 5.80 2.69 5.03
C VAL A 4 6.12 4.16 4.84
N GLU A 5 5.34 4.87 4.03
CA GLU A 5 5.56 6.28 3.73
C GLU A 5 5.55 7.12 5.02
N THR A 6 6.62 7.87 5.24
CA THR A 6 6.82 8.71 6.45
C THR A 6 6.91 7.90 7.75
N ASP A 7 7.34 6.65 7.68
CA ASP A 7 7.53 5.78 8.84
C ASP A 7 8.74 4.84 8.66
N ALA A 8 8.77 3.72 9.39
CA ALA A 8 9.92 2.82 9.44
C ALA A 8 9.84 1.71 8.37
N THR A 9 10.87 0.88 8.33
CA THR A 9 10.95 -0.30 7.46
C THR A 9 10.62 -1.57 8.24
N TYR A 10 9.63 -2.31 7.76
CA TYR A 10 9.09 -3.50 8.41
C TYR A 10 9.48 -4.78 7.67
N CYS A 11 9.75 -5.83 8.42
CA CYS A 11 9.95 -7.17 7.86
C CYS A 11 8.60 -7.91 7.86
N ILE A 12 8.09 -8.19 6.67
CA ILE A 12 6.87 -8.96 6.45
C ILE A 12 7.14 -10.08 5.44
N ASP A 13 6.37 -11.15 5.55
CA ASP A 13 6.48 -12.32 4.69
C ASP A 13 5.51 -12.23 3.50
N GLY A 14 5.96 -12.63 2.31
CA GLY A 14 5.15 -12.63 1.08
C GLY A 14 5.37 -11.45 0.14
N PRO A 15 4.54 -11.32 -0.92
CA PRO A 15 4.67 -10.29 -1.94
C PRO A 15 4.34 -8.90 -1.38
N ILE A 16 5.40 -8.15 -1.09
CA ILE A 16 5.32 -6.79 -0.55
C ILE A 16 4.69 -5.80 -1.54
N CYS A 17 4.02 -4.79 -1.00
CA CYS A 17 3.57 -3.63 -1.78
C CYS A 17 4.76 -2.85 -2.35
N SER A 18 5.00 -3.02 -3.65
CA SER A 18 6.07 -2.36 -4.38
C SER A 18 5.78 -2.35 -5.88
N GLY A 19 6.53 -1.57 -6.65
CA GLY A 19 6.42 -1.48 -8.11
C GLY A 19 6.01 -0.09 -8.59
N SER A 20 6.07 0.12 -9.90
CA SER A 20 5.81 1.42 -10.55
C SER A 20 4.81 1.35 -11.71
N GLY A 21 4.26 0.16 -11.99
CA GLY A 21 3.29 -0.07 -13.06
C GLY A 21 1.85 0.28 -12.68
N ASP A 22 0.91 -0.12 -13.55
CA ASP A 22 -0.53 0.00 -13.30
C ASP A 22 -0.99 -0.88 -12.13
N ALA A 23 -0.32 -2.01 -11.92
CA ALA A 23 -0.52 -2.90 -10.79
C ALA A 23 0.75 -2.97 -9.91
N PRO A 24 0.61 -3.20 -8.60
CA PRO A 24 1.77 -3.44 -7.75
C PRO A 24 2.29 -4.87 -7.95
N ALA A 25 3.57 -5.08 -7.63
CA ALA A 25 4.20 -6.40 -7.58
C ALA A 25 3.67 -7.27 -6.42
N GLY A 26 3.07 -6.63 -5.41
CA GLY A 26 2.44 -7.28 -4.26
C GLY A 26 1.52 -6.32 -3.54
N THR A 27 0.73 -6.81 -2.60
CA THR A 27 -0.25 -5.99 -1.87
C THR A 27 -0.05 -6.02 -0.37
N LEU A 28 0.95 -6.76 0.11
CA LEU A 28 1.18 -6.92 1.54
C LEU A 28 1.89 -5.69 2.12
N CYS A 29 1.34 -5.25 3.24
CA CYS A 29 1.82 -4.16 4.06
C CYS A 29 1.82 -4.58 5.54
N PRO A 30 2.62 -3.92 6.39
CA PRO A 30 2.66 -4.22 7.82
C PRO A 30 1.30 -3.91 8.46
N VAL A 31 0.86 -4.83 9.31
CA VAL A 31 -0.35 -4.69 10.13
C VAL A 31 -0.03 -4.03 11.46
N LYS A 32 -1.06 -3.56 12.15
CA LYS A 32 -0.90 -3.00 13.49
C LYS A 32 -0.15 -3.96 14.41
N GLY A 33 0.85 -3.45 15.13
CA GLY A 33 1.69 -4.26 16.01
C GLY A 33 2.92 -4.89 15.34
N ALA A 34 3.09 -4.72 14.02
CA ALA A 34 4.32 -5.11 13.34
C ALA A 34 5.52 -4.34 13.88
N VAL A 35 6.65 -5.02 14.09
CA VAL A 35 7.88 -4.42 14.60
C VAL A 35 8.78 -4.04 13.42
N ALA A 36 9.22 -2.79 13.40
CA ALA A 36 10.16 -2.33 12.38
C ALA A 36 11.54 -2.94 12.60
N VAL A 37 12.23 -3.25 11.51
CA VAL A 37 13.60 -3.79 11.50
C VAL A 37 14.64 -2.74 11.10
N LYS A 38 14.20 -1.66 10.44
CA LYS A 38 15.08 -0.60 9.94
C LYS A 38 14.40 0.76 9.93
N ASP A 39 15.21 1.81 9.76
CA ASP A 39 14.77 3.20 9.57
C ASP A 39 13.82 3.68 10.68
N CYS A 40 14.02 3.16 11.89
CA CYS A 40 13.22 3.49 13.05
C CYS A 40 13.85 4.67 13.80
N HIS A 41 13.15 5.80 13.83
CA HIS A 41 13.60 7.04 14.44
C HIS A 41 12.57 7.56 15.44
N ASP A 42 13.02 8.34 16.42
CA ASP A 42 12.19 8.87 17.52
C ASP A 42 11.15 9.90 17.08
N ASN A 43 11.33 10.48 15.89
CA ASN A 43 10.38 11.41 15.28
C ASN A 43 9.25 10.73 14.49
N LEU A 44 9.20 9.39 14.48
CA LEU A 44 8.18 8.62 13.77
C LEU A 44 6.94 8.35 14.64
N PRO A 45 5.74 8.29 14.04
CA PRO A 45 4.51 7.98 14.77
C PRO A 45 4.49 6.55 15.33
N SER A 46 5.26 5.63 14.75
CA SER A 46 5.41 4.25 15.24
C SER A 46 6.38 4.11 16.41
N TRP A 47 7.11 5.16 16.79
CA TRP A 47 8.11 5.08 17.85
C TRP A 47 7.50 4.85 19.23
N THR A 48 7.92 3.78 19.90
CA THR A 48 7.40 3.37 21.22
C THR A 48 8.18 3.94 22.40
N GLY A 49 9.18 4.80 22.17
CA GLY A 49 10.03 5.37 23.24
C GLY A 49 11.20 4.47 23.67
N ALA A 50 11.21 3.20 23.29
CA ALA A 50 12.16 2.19 23.79
C ALA A 50 13.27 1.80 22.79
N GLY A 51 13.49 2.57 21.71
CA GLY A 51 14.37 2.10 20.63
C GLY A 51 13.65 1.30 19.54
N THR A 52 12.32 1.17 19.62
CA THR A 52 11.55 0.25 18.80
C THR A 52 10.38 0.98 18.13
N CYS A 53 10.17 0.71 16.85
CA CYS A 53 9.02 1.20 16.10
C CYS A 53 8.03 0.06 15.93
N VAL A 54 6.79 0.31 16.33
CA VAL A 54 5.69 -0.62 16.21
C VAL A 54 4.60 0.06 15.41
N ALA A 55 4.16 -0.59 14.33
CA ALA A 55 3.13 -0.05 13.45
C ALA A 55 1.87 0.31 14.27
N PRO A 56 1.46 1.59 14.29
CA PRO A 56 0.35 2.06 15.13
C PRO A 56 -1.02 1.61 14.57
N SER A 57 -1.10 1.40 13.26
CA SER A 57 -2.29 0.97 12.53
C SER A 57 -1.90 0.06 11.36
N ASP A 58 -2.90 -0.55 10.73
CA ASP A 58 -2.71 -1.36 9.52
C ASP A 58 -2.35 -0.45 8.35
N ALA A 59 -1.23 -0.73 7.68
CA ALA A 59 -0.84 -0.02 6.49
C ALA A 59 -1.54 -0.61 5.26
N VAL A 60 -1.90 0.26 4.31
CA VAL A 60 -2.59 -0.10 3.08
C VAL A 60 -1.66 0.14 1.89
N CYS A 61 -1.68 -0.79 0.93
CA CYS A 61 -0.92 -0.65 -0.30
C CYS A 61 -1.60 0.36 -1.23
N ALA A 62 -0.93 1.48 -1.49
CA ALA A 62 -1.45 2.56 -2.32
C ALA A 62 -0.37 3.16 -3.22
N LYS A 63 -0.80 3.88 -4.25
CA LYS A 63 0.11 4.62 -5.14
C LYS A 63 0.53 5.93 -4.47
N ILE A 64 1.82 6.04 -4.14
CA ILE A 64 2.39 7.22 -3.47
C ILE A 64 2.64 8.35 -4.49
N LYS A 65 2.97 9.55 -3.99
CA LYS A 65 3.08 10.77 -4.84
C LYS A 65 4.08 10.66 -5.99
N THR A 66 5.06 9.77 -5.87
CA THR A 66 6.07 9.50 -6.90
C THR A 66 5.54 8.62 -8.05
N GLY A 67 4.32 8.10 -7.94
CA GLY A 67 3.74 7.16 -8.91
C GLY A 67 4.15 5.70 -8.67
N ALA A 68 4.97 5.42 -7.65
CA ALA A 68 5.26 4.06 -7.20
C ALA A 68 4.17 3.54 -6.26
N TRP A 69 4.11 2.24 -6.07
CA TRP A 69 3.31 1.56 -5.05
C TRP A 69 4.10 1.46 -3.76
N GLY A 70 3.47 1.83 -2.64
CA GLY A 70 4.05 1.75 -1.32
C GLY A 70 2.98 1.62 -0.24
N CYS A 71 3.41 1.25 0.95
CA CYS A 71 2.52 1.15 2.11
C CYS A 71 2.32 2.54 2.72
N VAL A 72 1.08 2.86 3.06
CA VAL A 72 0.73 4.12 3.75
C VAL A 72 -0.21 3.81 4.91
N TYR A 73 -0.10 4.54 6.02
CA TYR A 73 -1.11 4.45 7.08
C TYR A 73 -2.32 5.29 6.70
N GLU A 74 -3.52 4.71 6.81
CA GLU A 74 -4.74 5.50 6.71
C GLU A 74 -4.82 6.44 7.92
N SER A 75 -4.62 7.73 7.67
CA SER A 75 -4.90 8.77 8.66
C SER A 75 -6.43 8.94 8.78
N PRO A 76 -6.96 9.27 9.97
CA PRO A 76 -8.41 9.36 10.21
C PRO A 76 -9.14 10.45 9.41
N THR A 77 -8.45 11.22 8.57
CA THR A 77 -9.02 12.30 7.75
C THR A 77 -9.20 11.90 6.28
N SER A 78 -8.63 10.79 5.86
CA SER A 78 -8.83 10.27 4.52
C SER A 78 -9.70 9.03 4.63
N THR A 79 -11.01 9.23 4.66
CA THR A 79 -11.95 8.25 4.14
C THR A 79 -11.32 7.73 2.85
N PRO A 80 -10.90 6.45 2.73
CA PRO A 80 -10.74 5.92 1.39
C PRO A 80 -12.11 6.16 0.77
N CYS A 81 -12.16 6.91 -0.34
CA CYS A 81 -13.30 6.75 -1.23
C CYS A 81 -13.46 5.25 -1.32
N PRO A 82 -14.62 4.66 -0.93
CA PRO A 82 -14.77 3.24 -1.01
C PRO A 82 -14.45 2.95 -2.47
N THR A 83 -13.31 2.32 -2.72
CA THR A 83 -13.16 1.59 -3.96
C THR A 83 -14.16 0.49 -3.72
N LEU A 84 -15.40 0.78 -4.13
CA LEU A 84 -16.41 -0.19 -4.40
C LEU A 84 -15.63 -1.34 -5.01
N ALA A 85 -15.53 -2.42 -4.25
CA ALA A 85 -15.39 -3.71 -4.85
C ALA A 85 -16.58 -3.85 -5.81
N LEU A 86 -16.41 -3.31 -7.00
CA LEU A 86 -16.95 -3.88 -8.21
C LEU A 86 -15.83 -4.75 -8.75
N ALA A 87 -15.50 -5.79 -7.98
CA ALA A 87 -15.44 -7.11 -8.56
C ALA A 87 -16.84 -7.38 -9.13
N THR A 88 -17.11 -6.85 -10.31
CA THR A 88 -18.15 -7.38 -11.17
C THR A 88 -17.42 -7.73 -12.44
N GLU A 89 -17.07 -9.00 -12.49
CA GLU A 89 -16.89 -9.72 -13.74
C GLU A 89 -18.01 -9.30 -14.70
N SER A 90 -17.64 -8.68 -15.81
CA SER A 90 -18.53 -8.51 -16.95
C SER A 90 -17.68 -8.58 -18.19
N SER A 91 -17.53 -9.82 -18.66
CA SER A 91 -17.40 -10.11 -20.07
C SER A 91 -18.46 -9.30 -20.83
N ASP A 92 -18.07 -8.36 -21.68
CA ASP A 92 -18.84 -8.12 -22.90
C ASP A 92 -17.98 -7.45 -23.97
N ALA A 93 -18.22 -7.90 -25.19
CA ALA A 93 -17.39 -7.73 -26.37
C ALA A 93 -17.35 -6.29 -26.89
N THR A 94 -16.17 -5.83 -27.28
CA THR A 94 -16.04 -4.76 -28.28
C THR A 94 -15.93 -5.42 -29.65
N PRO A 95 -16.95 -5.40 -30.54
CA PRO A 95 -16.70 -5.70 -31.94
C PRO A 95 -15.90 -4.56 -32.58
N CYS A 96 -14.81 -4.95 -33.22
CA CYS A 96 -14.00 -4.14 -34.12
C CYS A 96 -14.89 -3.46 -35.19
N PRO A 97 -14.76 -2.15 -35.47
CA PRO A 97 -15.48 -1.55 -36.58
C PRO A 97 -14.87 -2.02 -37.91
N THR A 98 -15.66 -2.78 -38.69
CA THR A 98 -15.32 -3.11 -40.07
C THR A 98 -15.52 -1.88 -40.96
N LEU A 99 -14.43 -1.49 -41.60
CA LEU A 99 -14.34 -0.58 -42.73
C LEU A 99 -15.27 -1.05 -43.87
N ALA A 100 -16.22 -0.23 -44.29
CA ALA A 100 -16.98 -0.42 -45.52
C ALA A 100 -16.45 0.55 -46.60
N LEU A 101 -16.21 -0.04 -47.77
CA LEU A 101 -15.67 0.52 -49.00
C LEU A 101 -16.62 1.53 -49.66
#